data_AF-A0AA36MCY5-F1
#
_entry.id   AF-A0AA36MCY5-F1
#
_cell.length_a   1.000
_cell.length_b   1.000
_cell.length_c   1.000
_cell.angle_alpha   90.00
_cell.angle_beta   90.00
_cell.angle_gamma   90.00
#
_symmetry.space_group_name_H-M   'P 1'
#
loop_
_entity.id
_entity.type
_entity.pdbx_description
1 polymer ?
#
loop_
_entity_poly.entity_id
_entity_poly.type
_entity_poly.pdbx_seq_one_letter_code
_entity_poly.pdbx_strand_id
1 'polypeptide(L)'
;MQAALLVVLIGVWIVSAIYDGPVFVDVLRFLVKHKSDRNFLRALGDNGHLNRTTKEAVVNEILELQDEKTQEAYATKVQKKKQLRKARYDEAIEGLKAVENYLKQAEKINNDTAITDDDARTKMKELKRKLNLKQRRLAVQVEKLNYGEE
;
A
#
# COMPACT_ATOMS: atom_id res chain seq x y z
N MET A 1 39.91 -6.48 -27.58
CA MET A 1 39.50 -7.03 -26.27
C MET A 1 39.27 -5.88 -25.31
N GLN A 2 38.32 -6.03 -24.39
CA GLN A 2 37.80 -5.02 -23.44
C GLN A 2 36.64 -4.16 -23.96
N ALA A 3 35.46 -4.78 -24.00
CA ALA A 3 34.18 -4.10 -23.79
C ALA A 3 33.32 -5.03 -22.93
N ALA A 4 33.77 -5.27 -21.69
CA ALA A 4 33.08 -6.12 -20.74
C ALA A 4 33.31 -5.59 -19.32
N LEU A 5 32.82 -4.39 -19.04
CA LEU A 5 32.60 -3.89 -17.68
C LEU A 5 31.80 -2.59 -17.76
N LEU A 6 30.92 -2.36 -16.77
CA LEU A 6 30.04 -1.19 -16.59
C LEU A 6 28.66 -1.29 -17.26
N VAL A 7 27.82 -2.21 -16.77
CA VAL A 7 26.45 -1.79 -16.43
C VAL A 7 26.38 -1.73 -14.91
N VAL A 8 26.65 -0.52 -14.44
CA VAL A 8 26.60 -0.03 -13.07
C VAL A 8 25.24 -0.31 -12.45
N LEU A 9 25.28 -0.96 -11.28
CA LEU A 9 24.49 -0.65 -10.09
C LEU A 9 23.42 0.45 -10.27
N ILE A 10 22.19 0.06 -10.65
CA ILE A 10 21.00 0.82 -10.27
C ILE A 10 20.41 0.12 -9.04
N GLY A 11 21.07 0.35 -7.91
CA GLY A 11 20.38 0.37 -6.64
C GLY A 11 19.77 1.76 -6.49
N VAL A 12 18.45 1.84 -6.29
CA VAL A 12 17.76 2.79 -5.40
C VAL A 12 16.24 2.57 -5.55
N TRP A 13 15.68 2.01 -4.47
CA TRP A 13 14.37 2.31 -3.87
C TRP A 13 13.12 2.39 -4.76
N ILE A 14 12.50 1.24 -5.02
CA ILE A 14 11.03 1.16 -5.15
C ILE A 14 10.55 -0.06 -4.36
N VAL A 15 10.48 0.07 -3.03
CA VAL A 15 9.81 -0.93 -2.16
C VAL A 15 8.71 -0.27 -1.30
N SER A 16 8.55 1.05 -1.40
CA SER A 16 7.60 1.79 -0.55
C SER A 16 6.18 1.83 -1.11
N ALA A 17 5.97 1.49 -2.38
CA ALA A 17 4.70 1.71 -3.06
C ALA A 17 3.63 0.64 -2.78
N ILE A 18 3.97 -0.50 -2.15
CA ILE A 18 3.04 -1.64 -1.97
C ILE A 18 2.07 -1.42 -0.79
N TYR A 19 2.21 -0.31 -0.06
CA TYR A 19 1.72 -0.16 1.30
C TYR A 19 0.63 0.90 1.47
N ASP A 20 -0.47 0.78 0.72
CA ASP A 20 -1.65 1.60 1.02
C ASP A 20 -2.44 1.09 2.25
N GLY A 21 -2.06 -0.06 2.84
CA GLY A 21 -2.74 -0.67 3.99
C GLY A 21 -4.25 -0.90 3.78
N PRO A 22 -5.00 -1.40 4.77
CA PRO A 22 -6.46 -1.43 4.72
C PRO A 22 -7.08 -0.08 5.15
N VAL A 23 -6.29 0.79 5.79
CA VAL A 23 -6.75 2.03 6.41
C VAL A 23 -6.39 3.23 5.53
N PHE A 24 -7.40 3.99 5.11
CA PHE A 24 -7.26 5.09 4.16
C PHE A 24 -7.03 6.45 4.85
N VAL A 25 -6.06 6.52 5.76
CA VAL A 25 -5.76 7.73 6.56
C VAL A 25 -5.50 8.94 5.67
N ASP A 26 -4.75 8.75 4.58
CA ASP A 26 -4.44 9.82 3.62
C ASP A 26 -5.69 10.39 2.94
N VAL A 27 -6.70 9.55 2.67
CA VAL A 27 -7.94 10.01 2.03
C VAL A 27 -8.63 11.02 2.94
N LEU A 28 -8.79 10.70 4.22
CA LEU A 28 -9.37 11.64 5.18
C LEU A 28 -8.48 12.89 5.31
N ARG A 29 -7.16 12.72 5.43
CA ARG A 29 -6.20 13.84 5.52
C ARG A 29 -6.35 14.86 4.39
N PHE A 30 -6.61 14.41 3.16
CA PHE A 30 -6.80 15.32 2.03
C PHE A 30 -8.17 16.01 2.01
N LEU A 31 -9.15 15.50 2.74
CA LEU A 31 -10.50 16.05 2.81
C LEU A 31 -10.68 17.02 3.98
N VAL A 32 -10.01 16.79 5.12
CA VAL A 32 -10.17 17.67 6.29
C VAL A 32 -9.61 19.07 6.02
N LYS A 33 -10.39 20.09 6.38
CA LYS A 33 -10.01 21.51 6.16
C LYS A 33 -8.97 22.00 7.16
N HIS A 34 -9.10 21.60 8.42
CA HIS A 34 -8.27 22.10 9.51
C HIS A 34 -6.86 21.51 9.46
N LYS A 35 -5.85 22.39 9.57
CA LYS A 35 -4.44 21.99 9.53
C LYS A 35 -4.06 21.08 10.70
N SER A 36 -4.66 21.27 11.88
CA SER A 36 -4.47 20.41 13.07
C SER A 36 -4.78 18.95 12.73
N ASP A 37 -5.95 18.71 12.16
CA ASP A 37 -6.48 17.37 11.89
C ASP A 37 -5.67 16.72 10.78
N ARG A 38 -5.26 17.48 9.76
CA ARG A 38 -4.35 16.96 8.72
C ARG A 38 -2.99 16.55 9.28
N ASN A 39 -2.43 17.33 10.19
CA ASN A 39 -1.16 17.01 10.83
C ASN A 39 -1.29 15.77 11.72
N PHE A 40 -2.38 15.68 12.47
CA PHE A 40 -2.70 14.51 13.29
C PHE A 40 -2.85 13.26 12.42
N LEU A 41 -3.67 13.32 11.37
CA LEU A 41 -3.87 12.22 10.42
C LEU A 41 -2.57 11.84 9.72
N ARG A 42 -1.69 12.79 9.40
CA ARG A 42 -0.35 12.49 8.90
C ARG A 42 0.47 11.70 9.92
N ALA A 43 0.54 12.17 11.16
CA ALA A 43 1.27 11.46 12.22
C ALA A 43 0.67 10.06 12.48
N LEU A 44 -0.65 9.91 12.43
CA LEU A 44 -1.35 8.63 12.54
C LEU A 44 -0.97 7.68 11.38
N GLY A 45 -0.93 8.19 10.15
CA GLY A 45 -0.49 7.45 8.97
C GLY A 45 0.96 6.99 9.10
N ASP A 46 1.84 7.90 9.49
CA ASP A 46 3.29 7.69 9.61
C ASP A 46 3.66 6.75 10.79
N ASN A 47 2.77 6.57 11.78
CA ASN A 47 3.03 5.71 12.94
C ASN A 47 3.03 4.22 12.55
N GLY A 48 4.21 3.69 12.21
CA GLY A 48 4.40 2.29 11.81
C GLY A 48 4.14 1.25 12.89
N HIS A 49 4.10 1.65 14.17
CA HIS A 49 3.97 0.75 15.32
C HIS A 49 2.53 0.58 15.81
N LEU A 50 1.60 1.41 15.33
CA LEU A 50 0.20 1.25 15.66
C LEU A 50 -0.42 0.17 14.77
N ASN A 51 -1.19 -0.73 15.37
CA ASN A 51 -1.95 -1.69 14.58
C ASN A 51 -3.01 -0.97 13.74
N ARG A 52 -3.38 -1.59 12.63
CA ARG A 52 -4.30 -0.97 11.66
C ARG A 52 -5.72 -0.87 12.17
N THR A 53 -6.20 -1.80 12.98
CA THR A 53 -7.52 -1.70 13.62
C THR A 53 -7.64 -0.43 14.47
N THR A 54 -6.61 -0.10 15.25
CA THR A 54 -6.59 1.13 16.05
C THR A 54 -6.49 2.36 15.15
N LYS A 55 -5.69 2.33 14.08
CA LYS A 55 -5.69 3.42 13.09
C LYS A 55 -7.08 3.64 12.48
N GLU A 56 -7.78 2.56 12.13
CA GLU A 56 -9.13 2.61 11.55
C GLU A 56 -10.13 3.20 12.54
N ALA A 57 -10.09 2.79 13.81
CA ALA A 57 -10.94 3.37 14.85
C ALA A 57 -10.75 4.88 14.98
N VAL A 58 -9.49 5.35 15.08
CA VAL A 58 -9.18 6.78 15.18
C VAL A 58 -9.60 7.56 13.93
N VAL A 59 -9.43 6.97 12.74
CA VAL A 59 -9.93 7.59 11.49
C VAL A 59 -11.45 7.73 11.52
N ASN A 60 -12.18 6.70 11.97
CA ASN A 60 -13.63 6.73 12.06
C ASN A 60 -14.11 7.77 13.07
N GLU A 61 -13.48 7.86 14.24
CA GLU A 61 -13.79 8.90 15.24
C GLU A 61 -13.64 10.32 14.67
N ILE A 62 -12.56 10.59 13.92
CA ILE A 62 -12.35 11.91 13.29
C ILE A 62 -13.37 12.14 12.18
N LEU A 63 -13.69 11.10 11.40
CA LEU A 63 -14.65 11.16 10.31
C LEU A 63 -16.06 11.52 10.81
N GLU A 64 -16.48 10.93 11.93
CA GLU A 64 -17.78 11.19 12.56
C GLU A 64 -17.95 12.65 12.99
N LEU A 65 -16.85 13.34 13.28
CA LEU A 65 -16.85 14.77 13.63
C LEU A 65 -16.88 15.70 12.39
N GLN A 66 -16.72 15.17 11.18
CA GLN A 66 -16.75 15.97 9.95
C GLN A 66 -18.18 16.22 9.46
N ASP A 67 -18.33 17.24 8.61
CA ASP A 67 -19.58 17.50 7.91
C ASP A 67 -19.95 16.36 6.94
N GLU A 68 -21.25 16.19 6.69
CA GLU A 68 -21.80 15.11 5.85
C GLU A 68 -21.11 15.01 4.48
N LYS A 69 -20.85 16.15 3.84
CA LYS A 69 -20.15 16.19 2.54
C LYS A 69 -18.74 15.61 2.61
N THR A 70 -18.03 15.82 3.71
CA THR A 70 -16.70 15.24 3.94
C THR A 70 -16.79 13.73 4.16
N GLN A 71 -17.81 13.27 4.91
CA GLN A 71 -18.05 11.85 5.14
C GLN A 71 -18.37 11.10 3.83
N GLU A 72 -19.26 11.65 3.00
CA GLU A 72 -19.60 11.11 1.68
C GLU A 72 -18.39 11.09 0.74
N ALA A 73 -17.61 12.17 0.71
CA ALA A 73 -16.41 12.26 -0.12
C ALA A 73 -15.36 11.22 0.30
N TYR A 74 -15.21 10.96 1.60
CA TYR A 74 -14.34 9.91 2.12
C TYR A 74 -14.81 8.53 1.66
N ALA A 75 -16.08 8.19 1.91
CA ALA A 75 -16.64 6.90 1.51
C ALA A 75 -16.47 6.64 0.00
N THR A 76 -16.76 7.63 -0.83
CA THR A 76 -16.62 7.55 -2.30
C THR A 76 -15.17 7.31 -2.72
N LYS A 77 -14.22 8.08 -2.17
CA LYS A 77 -12.79 7.93 -2.51
C LYS A 77 -12.23 6.59 -2.03
N VAL A 78 -12.62 6.14 -0.84
CA VAL A 78 -12.25 4.83 -0.30
C VAL A 78 -12.76 3.71 -1.18
N GLN A 79 -14.04 3.75 -1.58
CA GLN A 79 -14.63 2.76 -2.47
C GLN A 79 -13.91 2.71 -3.82
N LYS A 80 -13.63 3.87 -4.43
CA LYS A 80 -12.88 3.95 -5.69
C LYS A 80 -11.47 3.35 -5.55
N LYS A 81 -10.75 3.67 -4.47
CA LYS A 81 -9.43 3.08 -4.21
C LYS A 81 -9.50 1.55 -4.01
N LYS A 82 -10.50 1.05 -3.28
CA LYS A 82 -10.72 -0.41 -3.10
C LYS A 82 -10.98 -1.11 -4.43
N GLN A 83 -11.85 -0.54 -5.28
CA GLN A 83 -12.15 -1.08 -6.61
C GLN A 83 -10.90 -1.08 -7.50
N LEU A 84 -10.15 0.02 -7.53
CA LEU A 84 -8.91 0.11 -8.31
C LEU A 84 -7.88 -0.91 -7.85
N ARG A 85 -7.71 -1.10 -6.52
CA ARG A 85 -6.83 -2.13 -5.96
C ARG A 85 -7.26 -3.53 -6.40
N LYS A 86 -8.56 -3.82 -6.35
CA LYS A 86 -9.10 -5.12 -6.77
C LYS A 86 -8.87 -5.38 -8.27
N ALA A 87 -9.21 -4.42 -9.13
CA ALA A 87 -9.01 -4.55 -10.58
C ALA A 87 -7.53 -4.79 -10.94
N ARG A 88 -6.63 -4.04 -10.31
CA ARG A 88 -5.17 -4.21 -10.43
C ARG A 88 -4.68 -5.57 -9.97
N TYR A 89 -5.27 -6.11 -8.91
CA TYR A 89 -4.95 -7.44 -8.43
C TYR A 89 -5.44 -8.53 -9.39
N ASP A 90 -6.67 -8.40 -9.89
CA ASP A 90 -7.27 -9.34 -10.84
C ASP A 90 -6.44 -9.36 -12.15
N GLU A 91 -6.05 -8.20 -12.69
CA GLU A 91 -5.18 -8.06 -13.86
C GLU A 91 -3.80 -8.72 -13.63
N ALA A 92 -3.20 -8.51 -12.46
CA ALA A 92 -1.90 -9.08 -12.13
C ALA A 92 -1.93 -10.62 -12.00
N ILE A 93 -3.03 -11.19 -11.52
CA ILE A 93 -3.21 -12.65 -11.42
C ILE A 93 -3.39 -13.26 -12.81
N GLU A 94 -4.18 -12.62 -13.69
CA GLU A 94 -4.46 -13.13 -15.04
C GLU A 94 -3.19 -13.21 -15.89
N GLY A 95 -2.28 -12.24 -15.74
CA GLY A 95 -1.03 -12.19 -16.50
C GLY A 95 0.08 -13.13 -16.01
N LEU A 96 0.10 -13.53 -14.72
CA LEU A 96 1.33 -14.08 -14.11
C LEU A 96 1.10 -15.20 -13.06
N LYS A 97 0.64 -16.37 -13.52
CA LYS A 97 0.58 -17.62 -12.72
C LYS A 97 1.88 -17.90 -11.92
N ALA A 98 3.04 -17.52 -12.47
CA ALA A 98 4.34 -17.72 -11.83
C ALA A 98 4.53 -16.98 -10.49
N VAL A 99 3.73 -15.93 -10.21
CA VAL A 99 3.75 -15.17 -8.94
C VAL A 99 2.39 -15.14 -8.24
N GLU A 100 1.42 -15.95 -8.67
CA GLU A 100 0.07 -15.99 -8.09
C GLU A 100 0.08 -16.22 -6.57
N ASN A 101 0.88 -17.18 -6.09
CA ASN A 101 1.00 -17.46 -4.65
C ASN A 101 1.60 -16.27 -3.87
N TYR A 102 2.52 -15.52 -4.49
CA TYR A 102 3.05 -14.30 -3.90
C TYR A 102 1.97 -13.23 -3.80
N LEU A 103 1.21 -13.01 -4.87
CA LEU A 103 0.12 -12.03 -4.90
C LEU A 103 -0.94 -12.33 -3.84
N LYS A 104 -1.36 -13.60 -3.72
CA LYS A 104 -2.32 -14.05 -2.69
C LYS A 104 -1.82 -13.80 -1.26
N GLN A 105 -0.55 -14.08 -0.98
CA GLN A 105 0.02 -13.84 0.35
C GLN A 105 0.22 -12.34 0.63
N ALA A 106 0.63 -11.59 -0.38
CA ALA A 106 0.77 -10.13 -0.30
C ALA A 106 -0.57 -9.46 -0.01
N GLU A 107 -1.65 -9.89 -0.68
CA GLU A 107 -3.01 -9.41 -0.43
C GLU A 107 -3.45 -9.68 1.02
N LYS A 108 -3.22 -10.90 1.52
CA LYS A 108 -3.52 -11.24 2.93
C LYS A 108 -2.79 -10.31 3.91
N ILE A 109 -1.49 -10.10 3.70
CA ILE A 109 -0.69 -9.19 4.55
C ILE A 109 -1.20 -7.74 4.45
N ASN A 110 -1.59 -7.29 3.26
CA ASN A 110 -2.07 -5.93 3.05
C ASN A 110 -3.47 -5.68 3.62
N ASN A 111 -4.30 -6.71 3.76
CA ASN A 111 -5.64 -6.62 4.32
C ASN A 111 -5.72 -7.03 5.80
N ASP A 112 -4.64 -7.56 6.39
CA ASP A 112 -4.57 -7.91 7.81
C ASP A 112 -4.55 -6.64 8.67
N THR A 113 -5.67 -6.36 9.35
CA THR A 113 -5.84 -5.19 10.22
C THR A 113 -5.25 -5.38 11.62
N ALA A 114 -4.98 -6.63 12.03
CA ALA A 114 -4.49 -6.93 13.38
C ALA A 114 -2.99 -6.61 13.55
N ILE A 115 -2.27 -6.44 12.44
CA ILE A 115 -0.83 -6.15 12.44
C ILE A 115 -0.52 -4.65 12.28
N THR A 116 0.68 -4.28 12.68
CA THR A 116 1.24 -2.94 12.47
C THR A 116 1.73 -2.78 11.04
N ASP A 117 1.90 -1.54 10.56
CA ASP A 117 2.46 -1.35 9.22
C ASP A 117 3.92 -1.80 9.13
N ASP A 118 4.69 -1.75 10.22
CA ASP A 118 6.06 -2.27 10.28
C ASP A 118 6.12 -3.79 10.20
N ASP A 119 5.26 -4.50 10.93
CA ASP A 119 5.17 -5.96 10.84
C ASP A 119 4.80 -6.38 9.43
N ALA A 120 3.86 -5.66 8.86
CA ALA A 120 3.28 -5.98 7.59
C ALA A 120 4.27 -5.66 6.43
N ARG A 121 5.09 -4.60 6.57
CA ARG A 121 6.30 -4.37 5.74
C ARG A 121 7.33 -5.49 5.89
N THR A 122 7.56 -5.97 7.11
CA THR A 122 8.52 -7.04 7.40
C THR A 122 8.08 -8.36 6.76
N LYS A 123 6.82 -8.76 6.95
CA LYS A 123 6.21 -9.92 6.30
C LYS A 123 6.30 -9.84 4.78
N MET A 124 6.07 -8.66 4.19
CA MET A 124 6.20 -8.45 2.74
C MET A 124 7.65 -8.63 2.25
N LYS A 125 8.63 -8.10 2.98
CA LYS A 125 10.06 -8.29 2.66
C LYS A 125 10.44 -9.78 2.72
N GLU A 126 9.99 -10.50 3.74
CA GLU A 126 10.22 -11.94 3.87
C GLU A 126 9.57 -12.73 2.73
N LEU A 127 8.33 -12.39 2.39
CA LEU A 127 7.59 -13.00 1.29
C LEU A 127 8.34 -12.81 -0.05
N LYS A 128 8.85 -11.60 -0.32
CA LYS A 128 9.63 -11.30 -1.52
C LYS A 128 10.98 -12.02 -1.55
N ARG A 129 11.60 -12.28 -0.39
CA ARG A 129 12.86 -13.05 -0.30
C ARG A 129 12.67 -14.50 -0.75
N LYS A 130 11.49 -15.09 -0.59
CA LYS A 130 11.18 -16.47 -1.03
C LYS A 130 11.10 -16.62 -2.56
N LEU A 131 10.99 -15.52 -3.31
CA LEU A 131 10.92 -15.55 -4.77
C LEU A 131 12.30 -15.73 -5.41
N ASN A 132 12.35 -16.49 -6.52
CA ASN A 132 13.53 -16.54 -7.39
C ASN A 132 13.70 -15.24 -8.22
N LEU A 133 14.85 -15.05 -8.89
CA LEU A 133 15.15 -13.81 -9.62
C LEU A 133 14.09 -13.45 -10.69
N LYS A 134 13.57 -14.43 -11.44
CA LYS A 134 12.54 -14.22 -12.47
C LYS A 134 11.22 -13.78 -11.83
N GLN A 135 10.81 -14.47 -10.76
CA GLN A 135 9.61 -14.13 -10.00
C GLN A 135 9.73 -12.76 -9.32
N ARG A 136 10.91 -12.39 -8.80
CA ARG A 136 11.15 -11.06 -8.20
C ARG A 136 11.00 -9.95 -9.23
N ARG A 137 11.51 -10.13 -10.45
CA ARG A 137 11.34 -9.14 -11.53
C ARG A 137 9.88 -8.94 -11.89
N LEU A 138 9.14 -10.05 -12.01
CA LEU A 138 7.70 -10.03 -12.28
C LEU A 138 6.92 -9.36 -11.13
N ALA A 139 7.24 -9.70 -9.88
CA ALA A 139 6.64 -9.06 -8.71
C ALA A 139 6.90 -7.55 -8.68
N VAL A 140 8.13 -7.10 -8.96
CA VAL A 140 8.45 -5.67 -9.05
C VAL A 140 7.70 -4.99 -10.20
N GLN A 141 7.51 -5.66 -11.33
CA GLN A 141 6.75 -5.11 -12.45
C GLN A 141 5.27 -4.93 -12.09
N VAL A 142 4.67 -5.92 -11.42
CA VAL A 142 3.31 -5.81 -10.88
C VAL A 142 3.21 -4.70 -9.84
N GLU A 143 4.18 -4.58 -8.93
CA GLU A 143 4.21 -3.49 -7.95
C GLU A 143 4.28 -2.11 -8.63
N LYS A 144 5.05 -1.97 -9.71
CA LYS A 144 5.12 -0.71 -10.48
C LYS A 144 3.85 -0.41 -11.26
N LEU A 145 3.20 -1.40 -11.84
CA LEU A 145 1.92 -1.21 -12.54
C LEU A 145 0.79 -0.90 -11.56
N ASN A 146 0.85 -1.49 -10.37
CA ASN A 146 -0.18 -1.32 -9.35
C ASN A 146 -0.02 -0.05 -8.52
N TYR A 147 1.14 0.61 -8.53
CA TYR A 147 1.45 1.76 -7.66
C TYR A 147 2.37 2.82 -8.30
N GLY A 148 2.55 2.79 -9.63
CA GLY A 148 3.17 3.88 -10.38
C GLY A 148 2.34 5.15 -10.21
N GLU A 149 3.00 6.20 -9.73
CA GLU A 149 2.47 7.51 -9.40
C GLU A 149 1.72 8.16 -10.59
N GLU A 150 0.59 8.80 -10.30
CA GLU A 150 0.13 10.00 -11.02
C GLU A 150 1.11 11.15 -10.72
#